data_AF-A0A7Y3ARF3-F1
#
_entry.id   AF-A0A7Y3ARF3-F1
#
_cell.length_a   1.000
_cell.length_b   1.000
_cell.length_c   1.000
_cell.angle_alpha   90.00
_cell.angle_beta   90.00
_cell.angle_gamma   90.00
#
_symmetry.space_group_name_H-M   'P 1'
#
loop_
_entity.id
_entity.type
_entity.pdbx_description
1 polymer ?
#
loop_
_entity_poly.entity_id
_entity_poly.type
_entity_poly.pdbx_seq_one_letter_code
_entity_poly.pdbx_strand_id
1 'polypeptide(L)' 'MSTKITVIPGDGIGPEIMKATLKCMDALDCDFDYEYKQAGLTALDESGELIPQETLDSIRENRV' A
#
# COMPACT_ATOMS: atom_id res chain seq x y z
N MET A 1 -3.29 -19.82 -0.88
CA MET A 1 -2.01 -19.34 -0.29
C MET A 1 -2.09 -17.88 -0.62
N SER A 2 -2.30 -17.04 0.40
CA SER A 2 -2.59 -15.64 0.16
C SER A 2 -1.38 -14.96 -0.50
N THR A 3 -1.64 -14.18 -1.54
CA THR A 3 -0.59 -13.40 -2.19
C THR A 3 -0.39 -12.13 -1.37
N LYS A 4 0.80 -11.94 -0.80
CA LYS A 4 1.13 -10.72 -0.07
C LYS A 4 1.37 -9.58 -1.07
N ILE A 5 0.68 -8.46 -0.90
CA ILE A 5 0.79 -7.30 -1.79
C ILE A 5 1.14 -6.04 -1.01
N THR A 6 1.99 -5.18 -1.60
CA THR A 6 2.30 -3.88 -1.00
C THR A 6 1.21 -2.88 -1.34
N VAL A 7 0.51 -2.37 -0.32
CA VAL A 7 -0.52 -1.35 -0.46
C VAL A 7 0.04 0.01 -0.06
N ILE A 8 0.07 0.93 -1.02
CA ILE A 8 0.43 2.34 -0.79
C ILE A 8 -0.84 3.18 -0.94
N PRO A 9 -1.42 3.71 0.16
CA PRO A 9 -2.70 4.44 0.11
C PRO A 9 -2.67 5.73 -0.73
N GLY A 10 -1.49 6.34 -0.87
CA GLY A 10 -1.30 7.62 -1.55
C GLY A 10 -1.78 8.82 -0.72
N ASP A 11 -1.68 10.01 -1.30
CA ASP A 11 -1.99 11.29 -0.64
C ASP A 11 -3.38 11.84 -1.05
N GLY A 12 -3.84 12.86 -0.33
CA GLY A 12 -5.09 13.57 -0.63
C GLY A 12 -6.30 12.65 -0.46
N ILE A 13 -7.01 12.36 -1.55
CA ILE A 13 -8.14 11.42 -1.57
C ILE A 13 -7.73 9.95 -1.76
N GLY A 14 -6.42 9.69 -1.87
CA GLY A 14 -5.85 8.36 -2.07
C GLY A 14 -6.34 7.33 -1.05
N PRO A 15 -6.29 7.60 0.26
CA PRO A 15 -6.72 6.65 1.29
C PRO A 15 -8.19 6.21 1.15
N GLU A 16 -9.10 7.11 0.80
CA GLU A 16 -10.52 6.80 0.58
C GLU A 16 -10.73 5.93 -0.66
N ILE A 17 -10.05 6.28 -1.76
CA ILE A 17 -10.10 5.48 -3.00
C ILE A 17 -9.51 4.10 -2.75
N MET A 18 -8.37 4.03 -2.07
CA MET A 18 -7.69 2.77 -1.79
C MET A 18 -8.58 1.86 -0.94
N LYS A 19 -9.19 2.39 0.12
CA LYS A 19 -10.15 1.65 0.93
C LYS A 19 -11.35 1.13 0.13
N ALA A 20 -11.85 1.89 -0.84
CA ALA A 20 -12.93 1.43 -1.72
C ALA A 20 -12.47 0.31 -2.66
N THR A 21 -11.27 0.43 -3.24
CA THR A 21 -10.67 -0.58 -4.11
C THR A 21 -10.44 -1.90 -3.38
N LEU A 22 -9.88 -1.87 -2.17
CA LEU A 22 -9.63 -3.09 -1.37
C LEU A 22 -10.95 -3.81 -1.03
N LYS A 23 -12.03 -3.07 -0.74
CA LYS A 23 -13.36 -3.69 -0.58
C LYS A 23 -13.85 -4.42 -1.82
N CYS A 24 -13.57 -3.88 -3.01
CA CYS A 24 -13.89 -4.56 -4.25
C CYS A 24 -13.05 -5.83 -4.43
N MET A 25 -11.76 -5.79 -4.07
CA MET A 25 -10.88 -6.98 -4.11
C MET A 25 -11.34 -8.06 -3.12
N ASP A 26 -11.73 -7.68 -1.90
CA ASP A 26 -12.28 -8.58 -0.90
C ASP A 26 -13.59 -9.23 -1.38
N ALA A 27 -14.46 -8.46 -2.05
CA ALA A 27 -15.70 -8.98 -2.63
C ALA A 27 -15.48 -9.93 -3.80
N LEU A 28 -14.31 -9.86 -4.47
CA LEU A 28 -13.89 -10.75 -5.54
C LEU A 28 -13.12 -11.98 -5.03
N ASP A 29 -12.92 -12.09 -3.71
CA ASP A 29 -12.23 -13.20 -3.03
C ASP A 29 -10.83 -13.46 -3.60
N CYS A 30 -10.05 -12.39 -3.81
CA CYS A 30 -8.74 -12.47 -4.45
C CYS A 30 -7.62 -13.12 -3.62
N ASP A 31 -7.89 -13.61 -2.40
CA ASP A 31 -6.90 -14.23 -1.47
C ASP A 31 -5.63 -13.37 -1.31
N PHE A 32 -5.78 -12.08 -0.95
CA PHE A 32 -4.66 -11.16 -0.72
C PHE A 32 -4.34 -10.97 0.76
N ASP A 33 -3.04 -10.85 1.06
CA ASP A 33 -2.53 -10.37 2.36
C ASP A 33 -1.95 -8.96 2.17
N TYR A 34 -2.56 -7.97 2.80
CA TYR A 34 -2.25 -6.56 2.55
C TYR A 34 -1.15 -6.05 3.48
N GLU A 35 -0.01 -5.66 2.91
CA GLU A 35 1.07 -4.96 3.62
C GLU A 35 1.04 -3.47 3.32
N TYR A 36 0.63 -2.67 4.30
CA TYR A 36 0.52 -1.22 4.12
C TYR A 36 1.87 -0.54 4.30
N LYS A 37 2.24 0.31 3.33
CA LYS A 37 3.45 1.14 3.34
C LYS A 37 3.11 2.57 2.93
N GLN A 38 3.89 3.53 3.41
CA GLN A 38 3.69 4.94 3.11
C GLN A 38 4.62 5.40 1.99
N ALA A 39 4.10 6.28 1.12
CA ALA A 39 4.89 7.04 0.16
C ALA A 39 4.15 8.35 -0.13
N GLY A 40 4.88 9.36 -0.61
CA GLY A 40 4.33 10.67 -0.93
C GLY A 40 4.46 11.65 0.24
N LEU A 41 3.56 12.62 0.29
CA LEU A 41 3.58 13.69 1.29
C LEU A 41 3.40 13.16 2.70
N THR A 42 2.50 12.18 2.91
CA THR A 42 2.36 11.54 4.22
C THR A 42 3.66 10.90 4.69
N ALA A 43 4.38 10.20 3.81
CA ALA A 43 5.67 9.62 4.17
C ALA A 43 6.73 10.70 4.45
N LEU A 44 6.74 11.79 3.70
CA LEU A 44 7.63 12.92 3.93
C LEU A 44 7.38 13.56 5.30
N ASP A 45 6.12 13.75 5.68
CA ASP A 45 5.74 14.34 6.97
C ASP A 45 6.11 13.42 8.15
N GLU A 46 5.98 12.10 7.99
CA GLU A 46 6.23 11.12 9.05
C GLU A 46 7.71 10.72 9.19
N SER A 47 8.42 10.57 8.08
CA SER A 47 9.76 9.98 8.02
C SER A 47 10.85 10.92 7.49
N GLY A 48 10.47 12.06 6.91
CA GLY A 48 11.40 12.97 6.21
C GLY A 48 11.77 12.52 4.80
N GLU A 49 11.25 11.39 4.32
CA GLU A 49 11.51 10.84 3.00
C GLU A 49 10.21 10.63 2.22
N LEU A 50 10.20 11.03 0.93
CA LEU A 50 9.05 10.80 0.05
C LEU A 50 8.81 9.30 -0.23
N ILE A 51 9.87 8.52 -0.25
CA ILE A 51 9.82 7.09 -0.50
C ILE A 51 10.77 6.42 0.50
N PRO A 52 10.26 6.07 1.70
CA PRO A 52 11.05 5.40 2.72
C PRO A 52 11.67 4.10 2.20
N GLN A 53 12.87 3.78 2.68
CA GLN A 53 13.56 2.56 2.26
C GLN A 53 12.71 1.29 2.52
N GLU A 54 11.95 1.25 3.61
CA GLU A 54 11.05 0.13 3.92
C GLU A 54 9.94 -0.08 2.89
N THR A 55 9.48 0.98 2.23
CA THR A 55 8.47 0.90 1.17
C THR A 55 9.09 0.30 -0.08
N LEU A 56 10.31 0.71 -0.43
CA LEU A 56 11.07 0.11 -1.54
C LEU A 56 11.38 -1.37 -1.30
N ASP A 57 11.71 -1.73 -0.07
CA ASP A 57 12.04 -3.11 0.29
C ASP A 57 10.79 -3.99 0.21
N SER A 58 9.66 -3.53 0.72
CA SER A 58 8.37 -4.21 0.57
C SER A 58 8.00 -4.45 -0.90
N ILE A 59 8.15 -3.45 -1.77
CA ILE A 59 7.90 -3.60 -3.22
C ILE A 59 8.83 -4.66 -3.83
N ARG A 60 10.11 -4.68 -3.45
CA ARG A 60 11.09 -5.66 -3.98
C ARG A 60 10.80 -7.08 -3.50
N GLU A 61 10.37 -7.23 -2.24
CA GLU A 61 10.05 -8.51 -1.63
C GLU A 61 8.77 -9.10 -2.22
N ASN A 62 7.69 -8.33 -2.25
CA ASN A 62 6.38 -8.80 -2.71
C ASN A 62 6.30 -8.88 -4.24
N ARG A 63 6.97 -7.97 -4.96
CA ARG A 63 6.95 -7.84 -6.44
C ARG A 63 5.57 -7.53 -7.04
N VAL A 64 4.59 -7.23 -6.19
CA VAL A 64 3.20 -6.88 -6.51
C VAL A 64 2.68 -5.82 -5.57
#